data_AF-A0A3S9PZI9-F1
#
_entry.id   AF-A0A3S9PZI9-F1
#
_cell.length_a   1.000
_cell.length_b   1.000
_cell.length_c   1.000
_cell.angle_alpha   90.00
_cell.angle_beta   90.00
_cell.angle_gamma   90.00
#
_symmetry.space_group_name_H-M   'P 1'
#
loop_
_entity.id
_entity.type
_entity.pdbx_description
1 polymer ?
#
loop_
_entity_poly.entity_id
_entity_poly.type
_entity_poly.pdbx_seq_one_letter_code
_entity_poly.pdbx_strand_id
1 'polypeptide(L)'
;MSVSLQITAAYPEPALFDLPWHLPLENWPEETIAALPRGISRHVVQFAHLEGRVIAIKEISDSIAHREYDMLRDLGKIDAPAVTPLAVVTGRVSADGSPLQAALITEHLPYSLPYRALFGQWLKPETADRLIDALSILLVRLHLLGFYWGDVSLSNTLFRRDAGAFAAYLVDAETGELYEKLSNGKRTYDIDVARTNIIGELMDLQSGEMLDADVNVIALGDRLEERYTTLWGELTRVDSFATNERWRMDDRINRLNSLGFDVGEFTMTTDSAGTSVSIQPVVVDAGHYHRQIMRLTGLDVEENQARRLLNDIESYRAHSGLTDEPLRTVAQSWMLNIFEPSVSAIPVHLRGRLQPAELYHELLEHRWYMSEKAGHDVSMAYSTRSYIEQILIHRPDERALLNSGGD
;
A
#
# COMPACT_ATOMS: atom_id res chain seq x y z
N MET A 1 -10.75 -9.85 -46.31
CA MET A 1 -10.01 -8.62 -45.94
C MET A 1 -8.72 -9.07 -45.27
N SER A 2 -7.56 -8.54 -45.64
CA SER A 2 -6.31 -8.86 -44.95
C SER A 2 -6.38 -8.26 -43.54
N VAL A 3 -6.37 -9.11 -42.52
CA VAL A 3 -6.29 -8.68 -41.13
C VAL A 3 -4.85 -8.21 -40.91
N SER A 4 -4.67 -6.92 -40.65
CA SER A 4 -3.36 -6.33 -40.32
C SER A 4 -3.14 -6.36 -38.80
N LEU A 5 -1.92 -6.67 -38.36
CA LEU A 5 -1.52 -6.49 -36.97
C LEU A 5 -1.72 -5.03 -36.56
N GLN A 6 -2.40 -4.80 -35.44
CA GLN A 6 -2.62 -3.48 -34.87
C GLN A 6 -2.12 -3.45 -33.43
N ILE A 7 -1.40 -2.38 -33.08
CA ILE A 7 -0.89 -2.14 -31.73
C ILE A 7 -1.46 -0.81 -31.25
N THR A 8 -2.28 -0.87 -30.20
CA THR A 8 -2.87 0.31 -29.54
C THR A 8 -2.11 0.54 -28.24
N ALA A 9 -1.44 1.67 -28.09
CA ALA A 9 -0.64 2.01 -26.91
C ALA A 9 -0.78 3.50 -26.57
N ALA A 10 -0.56 3.86 -25.31
CA ALA A 10 -0.60 5.26 -24.87
C ALA A 10 0.67 6.03 -25.29
N TYR A 11 1.79 5.31 -25.45
CA TYR A 11 3.08 5.84 -25.90
C TYR A 11 3.65 4.94 -27.00
N PRO A 12 4.41 5.50 -27.96
CA PRO A 12 5.05 4.71 -29.00
C PRO A 12 6.05 3.71 -28.40
N GLU A 13 5.90 2.43 -28.74
CA GLU A 13 6.77 1.35 -28.27
C GLU A 13 7.20 0.47 -29.46
N PRO A 14 8.22 0.87 -30.24
CA PRO A 14 8.60 0.18 -31.48
C PRO A 14 9.05 -1.26 -31.28
N ALA A 15 9.72 -1.57 -30.16
CA ALA A 15 10.23 -2.91 -29.86
C ALA A 15 9.11 -3.96 -29.73
N LEU A 16 7.85 -3.55 -29.55
CA LEU A 16 6.73 -4.49 -29.60
C LEU A 16 6.60 -5.18 -30.96
N PHE A 17 7.01 -4.55 -32.06
CA PHE A 17 6.94 -5.17 -33.39
C PHE A 17 7.93 -6.34 -33.58
N ASP A 18 8.98 -6.41 -32.75
CA ASP A 18 10.00 -7.46 -32.84
C ASP A 18 9.55 -8.77 -32.16
N LEU A 19 8.43 -8.75 -31.43
CA LEU A 19 7.88 -9.93 -30.75
C LEU A 19 7.19 -10.88 -31.75
N PRO A 20 7.19 -12.20 -31.48
CA PRO A 20 6.69 -13.21 -32.40
C PRO A 20 5.15 -13.33 -32.39
N TRP A 21 4.46 -12.26 -32.79
CA TRP A 21 2.98 -12.17 -32.77
C TRP A 21 2.24 -13.19 -33.63
N HIS A 22 2.96 -13.83 -34.56
CA HIS A 22 2.48 -14.92 -35.40
C HIS A 22 2.40 -16.28 -34.67
N LEU A 23 2.87 -16.36 -33.43
CA LEU A 23 2.79 -17.55 -32.59
C LEU A 23 1.76 -17.34 -31.46
N PRO A 24 0.97 -18.37 -31.09
CA PRO A 24 0.26 -18.40 -29.81
C PRO A 24 1.26 -18.18 -28.66
N LEU A 25 0.86 -17.47 -27.59
CA LEU A 25 1.79 -17.12 -26.51
C LEU A 25 2.47 -18.33 -25.86
N GLU A 26 1.76 -19.45 -25.75
CA GLU A 26 2.29 -20.71 -25.20
C GLU A 26 3.45 -21.31 -26.02
N ASN A 27 3.58 -20.93 -27.28
CA ASN A 27 4.59 -21.43 -28.22
C ASN A 27 5.71 -20.42 -28.48
N TRP A 28 5.82 -19.37 -27.66
CA TRP A 28 6.88 -18.37 -27.81
C TRP A 28 8.27 -18.97 -27.51
N PRO A 29 9.32 -18.55 -28.24
CA PRO A 29 10.68 -19.05 -28.03
C PRO A 29 11.23 -18.68 -26.64
N GLU A 30 12.05 -19.55 -26.05
CA GLU A 30 12.62 -19.35 -24.71
C GLU A 30 13.47 -18.08 -24.63
N GLU A 31 14.16 -17.69 -25.71
CA GLU A 31 14.97 -16.47 -25.77
C GLU A 31 14.15 -15.17 -25.65
N THR A 32 12.86 -15.21 -26.00
CA THR A 32 11.94 -14.07 -25.85
C THR A 32 11.35 -14.03 -24.44
N ILE A 33 11.27 -15.18 -23.77
CA ILE A 33 10.54 -15.39 -22.53
C ILE A 33 11.39 -15.02 -21.32
N ALA A 34 10.80 -14.27 -20.39
CA ALA A 34 11.35 -14.10 -19.05
C ALA A 34 10.87 -15.25 -18.14
N ALA A 35 11.81 -15.94 -17.49
CA ALA A 35 11.52 -17.03 -16.56
C ALA A 35 11.10 -16.48 -15.18
N LEU A 36 9.82 -16.17 -15.03
CA LEU A 36 9.22 -15.70 -13.77
C LEU A 36 8.21 -16.72 -13.21
N PRO A 37 8.01 -16.75 -11.88
CA PRO A 37 6.96 -17.56 -11.26
C PRO A 37 5.59 -17.19 -11.84
N ARG A 38 4.85 -18.19 -12.34
CA ARG A 38 3.52 -17.98 -12.91
C ARG A 38 2.44 -18.25 -11.87
N GLY A 39 1.44 -17.37 -11.83
CA GLY A 39 0.19 -17.65 -11.13
C GLY A 39 -0.70 -18.59 -11.93
N ILE A 40 -1.81 -19.01 -11.32
CA ILE A 40 -2.90 -19.64 -12.07
C ILE A 40 -3.69 -18.53 -12.75
N SER A 41 -3.93 -18.66 -14.05
CA SER A 41 -4.81 -17.77 -14.79
C SER A 41 -5.72 -18.61 -15.68
N ARG A 42 -6.96 -18.13 -15.87
CA ARG A 42 -7.88 -18.68 -16.87
C ARG A 42 -7.39 -18.44 -18.30
N HIS A 43 -6.50 -17.47 -18.48
CA HIS A 43 -5.97 -17.05 -19.76
C HIS A 43 -4.49 -17.42 -19.87
N VAL A 44 -3.96 -17.52 -21.09
CA VAL A 44 -2.53 -17.77 -21.29
C VAL A 44 -1.78 -16.47 -20.97
N VAL A 45 -0.88 -16.54 -19.99
CA VAL A 45 -0.02 -15.40 -19.58
C VAL A 45 1.45 -15.76 -19.81
N GLN A 46 2.15 -14.87 -20.51
CA GLN A 46 3.55 -15.02 -20.86
C GLN A 46 4.33 -13.77 -20.48
N PHE A 47 5.48 -13.93 -19.83
CA PHE A 47 6.41 -12.83 -19.56
C PHE A 47 7.47 -12.78 -20.65
N ALA A 48 7.78 -11.59 -21.12
CA ALA A 48 8.75 -11.38 -22.20
C ALA A 48 9.73 -10.25 -21.88
N HIS A 49 10.95 -10.37 -22.40
CA HIS A 49 11.94 -9.30 -22.36
C HIS A 49 11.64 -8.26 -23.44
N LEU A 50 11.59 -6.98 -23.06
CA LEU A 50 11.41 -5.85 -23.97
C LEU A 50 12.40 -4.76 -23.58
N GLU A 51 13.39 -4.48 -24.42
CA GLU A 51 14.41 -3.42 -24.20
C GLU A 51 14.99 -3.34 -22.78
N GLY A 52 15.33 -4.49 -22.17
CA GLY A 52 15.94 -4.54 -20.84
C GLY A 52 14.97 -4.46 -19.65
N ARG A 53 13.66 -4.36 -19.90
CA ARG A 53 12.60 -4.59 -18.91
C ARG A 53 11.81 -5.86 -19.21
N VAL A 54 10.94 -6.24 -18.27
CA VAL A 54 10.02 -7.37 -18.43
C VAL A 54 8.61 -6.84 -18.57
N ILE A 55 7.84 -7.43 -19.49
CA ILE A 55 6.41 -7.17 -19.68
C ILE A 55 5.63 -8.45 -19.44
N ALA A 56 4.37 -8.32 -19.02
CA ALA A 56 3.41 -9.42 -18.94
C ALA A 56 2.44 -9.31 -20.11
N ILE A 57 2.19 -10.43 -20.78
CA ILE A 57 1.35 -10.51 -21.98
C ILE A 57 0.27 -11.55 -21.71
N LYS A 58 -1.00 -11.13 -21.79
CA LYS A 58 -2.19 -11.94 -21.53
C LYS A 58 -2.95 -12.14 -22.84
N GLU A 59 -3.11 -13.38 -23.28
CA GLU A 59 -3.86 -13.72 -24.50
C GLU A 59 -5.35 -13.85 -24.18
N ILE A 60 -6.17 -12.98 -24.80
CA ILE A 60 -7.61 -12.84 -24.54
C ILE A 60 -8.37 -12.38 -25.78
N SER A 61 -9.71 -12.44 -25.75
CA SER A 61 -10.53 -11.90 -26.84
C SER A 61 -10.32 -10.39 -27.03
N ASP A 62 -10.41 -9.93 -28.29
CA ASP A 62 -10.21 -8.53 -28.68
C ASP A 62 -11.04 -7.53 -27.85
N SER A 63 -12.35 -7.80 -27.71
CA SER A 63 -13.26 -6.94 -26.96
C SER A 63 -12.91 -6.84 -25.48
N ILE A 64 -12.40 -7.92 -24.90
CA ILE A 64 -11.99 -7.95 -23.49
C ILE A 64 -10.65 -7.22 -23.34
N ALA A 65 -9.70 -7.41 -24.26
CA ALA A 65 -8.40 -6.76 -24.22
C ALA A 65 -8.51 -5.23 -24.21
N HIS A 66 -9.35 -4.67 -25.09
CA HIS A 66 -9.59 -3.23 -25.11
C HIS A 66 -10.28 -2.73 -23.84
N ARG A 67 -11.31 -3.44 -23.36
CA ARG A 67 -12.01 -3.05 -22.13
C ARG A 67 -11.07 -3.05 -20.91
N GLU A 68 -10.29 -4.11 -20.73
CA GLU A 68 -9.36 -4.24 -19.61
C GLU A 68 -8.22 -3.22 -19.72
N TYR A 69 -7.71 -2.95 -20.92
CA TYR A 69 -6.73 -1.89 -21.18
C TYR A 69 -7.25 -0.50 -20.77
N ASP A 70 -8.45 -0.14 -21.22
CA ASP A 70 -9.05 1.16 -20.91
C ASP A 70 -9.33 1.28 -19.41
N MET A 71 -9.83 0.22 -18.77
CA MET A 71 -10.06 0.18 -17.33
C MET A 71 -8.77 0.39 -16.52
N LEU A 72 -7.71 -0.35 -16.85
CA LEU A 72 -6.40 -0.19 -16.18
C LEU A 72 -5.83 1.22 -16.39
N ARG A 73 -6.08 1.86 -17.55
CA ARG A 73 -5.67 3.24 -17.78
C ARG A 73 -6.45 4.22 -16.92
N ASP A 74 -7.75 4.04 -16.79
CA ASP A 74 -8.59 4.90 -15.95
C ASP A 74 -8.23 4.74 -14.47
N LEU A 75 -7.96 3.52 -14.02
CA LEU A 75 -7.41 3.23 -12.70
C LEU A 75 -6.05 3.91 -12.47
N GLY A 76 -5.17 3.90 -13.46
CA GLY A 76 -3.88 4.60 -13.39
C GLY A 76 -4.01 6.12 -13.27
N LYS A 77 -5.03 6.75 -13.86
CA LYS A 77 -5.27 8.21 -13.75
C LYS A 77 -5.66 8.66 -12.35
N ILE A 78 -6.20 7.74 -11.55
CA ILE A 78 -6.64 7.97 -10.16
C ILE A 78 -5.72 7.31 -9.14
N ASP A 79 -4.49 6.96 -9.57
CA ASP A 79 -3.45 6.34 -8.73
C ASP A 79 -3.92 5.08 -7.98
N ALA A 80 -4.80 4.28 -8.63
CA ALA A 80 -5.23 3.01 -8.07
C ALA A 80 -4.05 2.02 -8.05
N PRO A 81 -3.93 1.18 -7.00
CA PRO A 81 -2.88 0.16 -6.88
C PRO A 81 -3.13 -1.02 -7.85
N ALA A 82 -2.84 -0.81 -9.13
CA ALA A 82 -3.00 -1.79 -10.20
C ALA A 82 -1.75 -1.88 -11.09
N VAL A 83 -1.64 -2.94 -11.87
CA VAL A 83 -0.61 -3.05 -12.91
C VAL A 83 -0.81 -1.99 -14.01
N THR A 84 0.28 -1.48 -14.55
CA THR A 84 0.23 -0.42 -15.57
C THR A 84 0.03 -1.03 -16.95
N PRO A 85 -0.99 -0.63 -17.72
CA PRO A 85 -1.20 -1.16 -19.07
C PRO A 85 -0.25 -0.48 -20.06
N LEU A 86 0.38 -1.28 -20.91
CA LEU A 86 1.31 -0.80 -21.94
C LEU A 86 0.60 -0.69 -23.30
N ALA A 87 0.02 -1.80 -23.77
CA ALA A 87 -0.57 -1.88 -25.09
C ALA A 87 -1.62 -2.99 -25.24
N VAL A 88 -2.41 -2.92 -26.31
CA VAL A 88 -3.24 -4.01 -26.83
C VAL A 88 -2.77 -4.35 -28.24
N VAL A 89 -2.60 -5.63 -28.53
CA VAL A 89 -2.24 -6.14 -29.85
C VAL A 89 -3.38 -6.98 -30.41
N THR A 90 -3.90 -6.59 -31.57
CA THR A 90 -4.99 -7.28 -32.27
C THR A 90 -4.60 -7.60 -33.71
N GLY A 91 -5.45 -8.37 -34.38
CA GLY A 91 -5.20 -8.78 -35.76
C GLY A 91 -4.01 -9.74 -35.90
N ARG A 92 -3.68 -10.49 -34.84
CA ARG A 92 -2.66 -11.54 -34.86
C ARG A 92 -3.13 -12.70 -35.75
N VAL A 93 -2.21 -13.22 -36.56
CA VAL A 93 -2.48 -14.31 -37.51
C VAL A 93 -1.29 -15.28 -37.48
N SER A 94 -1.56 -16.58 -37.38
CA SER A 94 -0.53 -17.61 -37.43
C SER A 94 0.00 -17.84 -38.85
N ALA A 95 1.09 -18.60 -38.97
CA ALA A 95 1.77 -18.85 -40.25
C ALA A 95 0.86 -19.51 -41.31
N ASP A 96 -0.18 -20.23 -40.90
CA ASP A 96 -1.19 -20.87 -41.75
C ASP A 96 -2.36 -19.93 -42.14
N GLY A 97 -2.36 -18.69 -41.65
CA GLY A 97 -3.43 -17.72 -41.88
C GLY A 97 -4.58 -17.78 -40.88
N SER A 98 -4.51 -18.63 -39.86
CA SER A 98 -5.56 -18.72 -38.83
C SER A 98 -5.50 -17.52 -37.86
N PRO A 99 -6.65 -16.95 -37.44
CA PRO A 99 -6.67 -15.83 -36.50
C PRO A 99 -6.25 -16.30 -35.11
N LEU A 100 -5.43 -15.50 -34.44
CA LEU A 100 -5.05 -15.69 -33.03
C LEU A 100 -5.81 -14.70 -32.15
N GLN A 101 -5.91 -15.01 -30.86
CA GLN A 101 -6.50 -14.09 -29.89
C GLN A 101 -5.70 -12.79 -29.77
N ALA A 102 -6.35 -11.73 -29.30
CA ALA A 102 -5.65 -10.49 -28.98
C ALA A 102 -4.72 -10.68 -27.78
N ALA A 103 -3.83 -9.71 -27.56
CA ALA A 103 -2.94 -9.71 -26.41
C ALA A 103 -3.03 -8.37 -25.68
N LEU A 104 -3.30 -8.42 -24.37
CA LEU A 104 -3.13 -7.29 -23.47
C LEU A 104 -1.72 -7.33 -22.90
N ILE A 105 -1.03 -6.20 -22.95
CA ILE A 105 0.32 -6.05 -22.42
C ILE A 105 0.30 -5.10 -21.22
N THR A 106 0.87 -5.54 -20.12
CA THR A 106 1.07 -4.73 -18.91
C THR A 106 2.56 -4.70 -18.53
N GLU A 107 2.96 -3.66 -17.82
CA GLU A 107 4.29 -3.63 -17.21
C GLU A 107 4.38 -4.70 -16.11
N HIS A 108 5.49 -5.42 -16.06
CA HIS A 108 5.76 -6.32 -14.94
C HIS A 108 6.04 -5.51 -13.68
N LEU A 109 5.27 -5.74 -12.62
CA LEU A 109 5.48 -5.11 -11.32
C LEU A 109 6.74 -5.69 -10.64
N PRO A 110 7.84 -4.92 -10.49
CA PRO A 110 9.09 -5.45 -9.94
C PRO A 110 8.95 -5.92 -8.49
N TYR A 111 9.67 -6.99 -8.14
CA TYR A 111 9.69 -7.59 -6.79
C TYR A 111 8.32 -8.08 -6.29
N SER A 112 7.35 -8.23 -7.19
CA SER A 112 6.05 -8.81 -6.89
C SER A 112 6.04 -10.31 -7.18
N LEU A 113 5.18 -11.03 -6.48
CA LEU A 113 4.99 -12.47 -6.62
C LEU A 113 3.49 -12.82 -6.60
N PRO A 114 3.07 -13.81 -7.41
CA PRO A 114 1.75 -14.40 -7.24
C PRO A 114 1.67 -15.15 -5.91
N TYR A 115 0.47 -15.24 -5.31
CA TYR A 115 0.30 -15.79 -3.96
C TYR A 115 0.91 -17.20 -3.81
N ARG A 116 0.74 -18.09 -4.79
CA ARG A 116 1.28 -19.47 -4.75
C ARG A 116 2.81 -19.52 -4.59
N ALA A 117 3.53 -18.59 -5.21
CA ALA A 117 4.99 -18.52 -5.11
C ALA A 117 5.44 -18.14 -3.68
N LEU A 118 4.58 -17.47 -2.90
CA LEU A 118 4.87 -17.12 -1.51
C LEU A 118 4.68 -18.32 -0.57
N PHE A 119 3.72 -19.19 -0.85
CA PHE A 119 3.52 -20.42 -0.08
C PHE A 119 4.56 -21.50 -0.37
N GLY A 120 5.04 -21.59 -1.63
CA GLY A 120 6.08 -22.55 -2.01
C GLY A 120 7.45 -22.34 -1.33
N GLN A 121 7.68 -21.19 -0.70
CA GLN A 121 8.93 -20.86 0.00
C GLN A 121 8.78 -20.66 1.52
N TRP A 122 7.56 -20.45 2.04
CA TRP A 122 7.33 -20.04 3.44
C TRP A 122 6.17 -20.84 4.06
N LEU A 123 6.55 -21.94 4.75
CA LEU A 123 5.69 -22.91 5.43
C LEU A 123 4.96 -22.37 6.69
N LYS A 124 4.66 -21.07 6.77
CA LYS A 124 4.10 -20.49 8.01
C LYS A 124 2.68 -19.95 7.82
N PRO A 125 1.72 -20.38 8.67
CA PRO A 125 0.36 -19.84 8.72
C PRO A 125 0.30 -18.31 8.76
N GLU A 126 1.27 -17.67 9.43
CA GLU A 126 1.33 -16.20 9.51
C GLU A 126 1.46 -15.50 8.14
N THR A 127 1.92 -16.20 7.11
CA THR A 127 2.01 -15.65 5.75
C THR A 127 0.61 -15.46 5.16
N ALA A 128 -0.29 -16.42 5.35
CA ALA A 128 -1.66 -16.33 4.86
C ALA A 128 -2.38 -15.12 5.47
N ASP A 129 -2.25 -14.96 6.79
CA ASP A 129 -2.79 -13.80 7.51
C ASP A 129 -2.34 -12.47 6.91
N ARG A 130 -1.04 -12.32 6.62
CA ARG A 130 -0.49 -11.09 6.04
C ARG A 130 -0.96 -10.85 4.61
N LEU A 131 -1.19 -11.91 3.83
CA LEU A 131 -1.74 -11.78 2.48
C LEU A 131 -3.20 -11.35 2.50
N ILE A 132 -4.00 -11.92 3.41
CA ILE A 132 -5.38 -11.50 3.62
C ILE A 132 -5.43 -10.04 4.06
N ASP A 133 -4.59 -9.63 5.01
CA ASP A 133 -4.52 -8.24 5.46
C ASP A 133 -4.17 -7.28 4.31
N ALA A 134 -3.19 -7.63 3.47
CA ALA A 134 -2.80 -6.84 2.30
C ALA A 134 -3.93 -6.75 1.25
N LEU A 135 -4.64 -7.85 0.99
CA LEU A 135 -5.78 -7.89 0.09
C LEU A 135 -6.96 -7.08 0.62
N SER A 136 -7.25 -7.13 1.93
CA SER A 136 -8.27 -6.28 2.55
C SER A 136 -7.96 -4.80 2.36
N ILE A 137 -6.69 -4.39 2.53
CA ILE A 137 -6.27 -3.00 2.29
C ILE A 137 -6.46 -2.63 0.82
N LEU A 138 -6.03 -3.48 -0.12
CA LEU A 138 -6.23 -3.28 -1.55
C LEU A 138 -7.72 -3.08 -1.89
N LEU A 139 -8.58 -3.98 -1.39
CA LEU A 139 -10.02 -3.93 -1.67
C LEU A 139 -10.66 -2.64 -1.13
N VAL A 140 -10.31 -2.22 0.09
CA VAL A 140 -10.78 -0.95 0.66
C VAL A 140 -10.31 0.24 -0.17
N ARG A 141 -9.05 0.28 -0.61
CA ARG A 141 -8.52 1.34 -1.49
C ARG A 141 -9.33 1.44 -2.78
N LEU A 142 -9.54 0.31 -3.46
CA LEU A 142 -10.29 0.26 -4.70
C LEU A 142 -11.74 0.74 -4.51
N HIS A 143 -12.40 0.30 -3.43
CA HIS A 143 -13.76 0.71 -3.12
C HIS A 143 -13.88 2.19 -2.77
N LEU A 144 -12.88 2.79 -2.11
CA LEU A 144 -12.83 4.23 -1.84
C LEU A 144 -12.67 5.05 -3.13
N LEU A 145 -11.96 4.50 -4.12
CA LEU A 145 -11.83 5.06 -5.47
C LEU A 145 -13.07 4.84 -6.34
N GLY A 146 -14.10 4.18 -5.82
CA GLY A 146 -15.34 3.90 -6.56
C GLY A 146 -15.28 2.68 -7.46
N PHE A 147 -14.22 1.87 -7.38
CA PHE A 147 -14.02 0.70 -8.24
C PHE A 147 -14.70 -0.54 -7.65
N TYR A 148 -15.61 -1.14 -8.40
CA TYR A 148 -16.15 -2.47 -8.19
C TYR A 148 -15.24 -3.49 -8.90
N TRP A 149 -14.83 -4.56 -8.22
CA TRP A 149 -13.88 -5.52 -8.80
C TRP A 149 -14.60 -6.69 -9.50
N GLY A 150 -15.57 -7.32 -8.85
CA GLY A 150 -16.38 -8.41 -9.40
C GLY A 150 -15.71 -9.79 -9.47
N ASP A 151 -14.39 -9.88 -9.30
CA ASP A 151 -13.63 -11.14 -9.30
C ASP A 151 -12.44 -11.06 -8.33
N VAL A 152 -12.73 -10.65 -7.09
CA VAL A 152 -11.73 -10.52 -6.02
C VAL A 152 -11.14 -11.89 -5.68
N SER A 153 -9.83 -12.05 -5.81
CA SER A 153 -9.14 -13.32 -5.54
C SER A 153 -7.65 -13.12 -5.27
N LEU A 154 -6.98 -14.10 -4.65
CA LEU A 154 -5.52 -14.10 -4.51
C LEU A 154 -4.83 -14.29 -5.86
N SER A 155 -5.46 -15.03 -6.79
CA SER A 155 -4.91 -15.25 -8.14
C SER A 155 -4.89 -13.98 -9.00
N ASN A 156 -5.87 -13.09 -8.81
CA ASN A 156 -5.95 -11.80 -9.50
C ASN A 156 -5.16 -10.68 -8.80
N THR A 157 -4.33 -11.04 -7.81
CA THR A 157 -3.55 -10.12 -6.97
C THR A 157 -2.05 -10.44 -7.04
N LEU A 158 -1.23 -9.42 -7.22
CA LEU A 158 0.23 -9.51 -7.04
C LEU A 158 0.63 -8.94 -5.68
N PHE A 159 1.57 -9.61 -5.02
CA PHE A 159 2.05 -9.23 -3.69
C PHE A 159 3.51 -8.84 -3.73
N ARG A 160 3.83 -7.66 -3.22
CA ARG A 160 5.21 -7.19 -3.02
C ARG A 160 5.55 -7.26 -1.54
N ARG A 161 6.74 -7.77 -1.20
CA ARG A 161 7.23 -7.73 0.19
C ARG A 161 7.48 -6.29 0.62
N ASP A 162 7.09 -5.98 1.84
CA ASP A 162 7.28 -4.65 2.40
C ASP A 162 7.54 -4.72 3.91
N ALA A 163 8.78 -4.50 4.35
CA ALA A 163 9.16 -4.31 5.76
C ALA A 163 8.44 -5.23 6.78
N GLY A 164 8.34 -6.54 6.49
CA GLY A 164 7.69 -7.53 7.36
C GLY A 164 6.21 -7.81 7.06
N ALA A 165 5.59 -7.05 6.16
CA ALA A 165 4.24 -7.20 5.63
C ALA A 165 4.24 -7.39 4.09
N PHE A 166 3.05 -7.29 3.48
CA PHE A 166 2.85 -7.32 2.03
C PHE A 166 2.04 -6.10 1.56
N ALA A 167 2.37 -5.62 0.37
CA ALA A 167 1.51 -4.73 -0.40
C ALA A 167 0.86 -5.52 -1.54
N ALA A 168 -0.43 -5.32 -1.77
CA ALA A 168 -1.21 -6.01 -2.79
C ALA A 168 -1.56 -5.07 -3.95
N TYR A 169 -1.55 -5.59 -5.18
CA TYR A 169 -1.84 -4.85 -6.40
C TYR A 169 -2.82 -5.64 -7.29
N LEU A 170 -3.80 -4.93 -7.85
CA LEU A 170 -4.76 -5.45 -8.81
C LEU A 170 -4.07 -5.79 -10.14
N VAL A 171 -4.30 -7.00 -10.65
CA VAL A 171 -3.71 -7.46 -11.92
C VAL A 171 -4.76 -7.62 -13.01
N ASP A 172 -5.92 -8.15 -12.63
CA ASP A 172 -7.01 -8.45 -13.55
C ASP A 172 -8.21 -7.54 -13.25
N ALA A 173 -8.49 -6.62 -14.17
CA ALA A 173 -9.60 -5.69 -14.11
C ALA A 173 -10.73 -6.05 -15.09
N GLU A 174 -10.73 -7.26 -15.66
CA GLU A 174 -11.66 -7.71 -16.71
C GLU A 174 -13.14 -7.55 -16.32
N THR A 175 -13.48 -7.85 -15.07
CA THR A 175 -14.84 -7.78 -14.52
C THR A 175 -15.16 -6.46 -13.81
N GLY A 176 -14.17 -5.56 -13.74
CA GLY A 176 -14.24 -4.35 -12.94
C GLY A 176 -15.08 -3.25 -13.58
N GLU A 177 -15.64 -2.38 -12.73
CA GLU A 177 -16.43 -1.22 -13.15
C GLU A 177 -16.15 -0.03 -12.22
N LEU A 178 -15.93 1.16 -12.80
CA LEU A 178 -15.68 2.38 -12.03
C LEU A 178 -16.98 3.20 -11.88
N TYR A 179 -17.22 3.68 -10.66
CA TYR A 179 -18.35 4.51 -10.28
C TYR A 179 -17.88 5.79 -9.59
N GLU A 180 -18.66 6.87 -9.68
CA GLU A 180 -18.40 8.09 -8.90
C GLU A 180 -18.43 7.79 -7.39
N LYS A 181 -19.39 6.96 -6.96
CA LYS A 181 -19.45 6.43 -5.60
C LYS A 181 -19.94 5.00 -5.63
N LEU A 182 -19.14 4.10 -5.09
CA LEU A 182 -19.48 2.69 -5.03
C LEU A 182 -20.60 2.45 -4.00
N SER A 183 -21.63 1.69 -4.40
CA SER A 183 -22.77 1.39 -3.53
C SER A 183 -22.41 0.33 -2.49
N ASN A 184 -23.11 0.35 -1.34
CA ASN A 184 -22.92 -0.66 -0.31
C ASN A 184 -23.17 -2.09 -0.84
N GLY A 185 -24.18 -2.27 -1.70
CA GLY A 185 -24.50 -3.60 -2.27
C GLY A 185 -23.36 -4.17 -3.13
N LYS A 186 -22.70 -3.33 -3.95
CA LYS A 186 -21.54 -3.77 -4.74
C LYS A 186 -20.34 -4.10 -3.85
N ARG A 187 -20.10 -3.31 -2.80
CA ARG A 187 -19.04 -3.59 -1.83
C ARG A 187 -19.28 -4.91 -1.11
N THR A 188 -20.49 -5.16 -0.63
CA THR A 188 -20.85 -6.43 0.02
C THR A 188 -20.68 -7.60 -0.94
N TYR A 189 -21.09 -7.46 -2.19
CA TYR A 189 -20.89 -8.50 -3.19
C TYR A 189 -19.41 -8.84 -3.40
N ASP A 190 -18.54 -7.83 -3.54
CA ASP A 190 -17.09 -8.07 -3.70
C ASP A 190 -16.48 -8.79 -2.49
N ILE A 191 -16.97 -8.52 -1.27
CA ILE A 191 -16.54 -9.22 -0.06
C ILE A 191 -16.99 -10.69 -0.08
N ASP A 192 -18.24 -10.96 -0.46
CA ASP A 192 -18.78 -12.32 -0.54
C ASP A 192 -18.02 -13.16 -1.58
N VAL A 193 -17.74 -12.56 -2.75
CA VAL A 193 -16.91 -13.16 -3.81
C VAL A 193 -15.50 -13.42 -3.30
N ALA A 194 -14.86 -12.42 -2.68
CA ALA A 194 -13.52 -12.55 -2.13
C ALA A 194 -13.43 -13.73 -1.16
N ARG A 195 -14.35 -13.80 -0.19
CA ARG A 195 -14.40 -14.87 0.80
C ARG A 195 -14.49 -16.25 0.15
N THR A 196 -15.39 -16.41 -0.82
CA THR A 196 -15.58 -17.68 -1.54
C THR A 196 -14.34 -18.08 -2.32
N ASN A 197 -13.79 -17.16 -3.09
CA ASN A 197 -12.62 -17.41 -3.94
C ASN A 197 -11.37 -17.74 -3.12
N ILE A 198 -11.09 -16.94 -2.07
CA ILE A 198 -9.94 -17.14 -1.19
C ILE A 198 -9.99 -18.50 -0.50
N ILE A 199 -11.16 -18.88 0.04
CA ILE A 199 -11.31 -20.19 0.69
C ILE A 199 -10.99 -21.30 -0.29
N GLY A 200 -11.51 -21.23 -1.53
CA GLY A 200 -11.22 -22.19 -2.58
C GLY A 200 -9.72 -22.24 -2.92
N GLU A 201 -9.10 -21.08 -3.13
CA GLU A 201 -7.68 -20.97 -3.46
C GLU A 201 -6.75 -21.48 -2.36
N LEU A 202 -7.13 -21.31 -1.09
CA LEU A 202 -6.40 -21.84 0.06
C LEU A 202 -6.63 -23.35 0.23
N MET A 203 -7.84 -23.85 -0.01
CA MET A 203 -8.13 -25.30 -0.03
C MET A 203 -7.32 -26.03 -1.11
N ASP A 204 -7.15 -25.39 -2.28
CA ASP A 204 -6.29 -25.92 -3.33
C ASP A 204 -4.82 -26.00 -2.89
N LEU A 205 -4.35 -25.02 -2.10
CA LEU A 205 -3.01 -25.06 -1.52
C LEU A 205 -2.87 -26.17 -0.47
N GLN A 206 -3.89 -26.41 0.36
CA GLN A 206 -3.88 -27.53 1.30
C GLN A 206 -3.84 -28.87 0.56
N SER A 207 -4.68 -29.02 -0.47
CA SER A 207 -4.74 -30.23 -1.30
C SER A 207 -3.42 -30.49 -2.05
N GLY A 208 -2.69 -29.43 -2.39
CA GLY A 208 -1.36 -29.50 -3.00
C GLY A 208 -0.20 -29.59 -2.01
N GLU A 209 -0.46 -29.82 -0.72
CA GLU A 209 0.56 -29.89 0.36
C GLU A 209 1.45 -28.63 0.48
N MET A 210 0.96 -27.48 -0.03
CA MET A 210 1.63 -26.18 0.06
C MET A 210 1.19 -25.37 1.28
N LEU A 211 0.05 -25.71 1.86
CA LEU A 211 -0.47 -25.14 3.09
C LEU A 211 -0.76 -26.27 4.08
N ASP A 212 -0.45 -26.06 5.35
CA ASP A 212 -0.70 -27.04 6.40
C ASP A 212 -2.21 -27.37 6.48
N ALA A 213 -2.53 -28.65 6.59
CA ALA A 213 -3.90 -29.16 6.66
C ALA A 213 -4.64 -28.69 7.91
N ASP A 214 -3.91 -28.35 8.98
CA ASP A 214 -4.48 -27.84 10.23
C ASP A 214 -4.89 -26.36 10.14
N VAL A 215 -4.52 -25.66 9.06
CA VAL A 215 -4.92 -24.25 8.85
C VAL A 215 -6.42 -24.17 8.59
N ASN A 216 -7.11 -23.34 9.38
CA ASN A 216 -8.52 -23.07 9.18
C ASN A 216 -8.72 -22.04 8.04
N VAL A 217 -8.80 -22.54 6.81
CA VAL A 217 -9.00 -21.71 5.61
C VAL A 217 -10.31 -20.93 5.60
N ILE A 218 -11.36 -21.45 6.25
CA ILE A 218 -12.64 -20.74 6.41
C ILE A 218 -12.42 -19.51 7.29
N ALA A 219 -11.76 -19.67 8.44
CA ALA A 219 -11.45 -18.55 9.32
C ALA A 219 -10.58 -17.48 8.64
N LEU A 220 -9.66 -17.88 7.76
CA LEU A 220 -8.87 -16.95 6.94
C LEU A 220 -9.73 -16.17 5.93
N GLY A 221 -10.71 -16.82 5.30
CA GLY A 221 -11.69 -16.15 4.44
C GLY A 221 -12.56 -15.16 5.22
N ASP A 222 -13.05 -15.57 6.39
CA ASP A 222 -13.90 -14.75 7.27
C ASP A 222 -13.15 -13.54 7.82
N ARG A 223 -11.84 -13.70 8.08
CA ARG A 223 -10.95 -12.61 8.49
C ARG A 223 -10.92 -11.47 7.47
N LEU A 224 -11.01 -11.75 6.17
CA LEU A 224 -11.04 -10.69 5.15
C LEU A 224 -12.24 -9.76 5.37
N GLU A 225 -13.42 -10.33 5.63
CA GLU A 225 -14.66 -9.58 5.86
C GLU A 225 -14.57 -8.73 7.13
N GLU A 226 -14.10 -9.32 8.23
CA GLU A 226 -13.88 -8.62 9.50
C GLU A 226 -12.92 -7.46 9.31
N ARG A 227 -11.75 -7.74 8.73
CA ARG A 227 -10.70 -6.75 8.48
C ARG A 227 -11.23 -5.65 7.57
N TYR A 228 -11.80 -5.98 6.42
CA TYR A 228 -12.39 -5.01 5.51
C TYR A 228 -13.42 -4.11 6.21
N THR A 229 -14.32 -4.69 7.03
CA THR A 229 -15.38 -3.94 7.70
C THR A 229 -14.80 -2.97 8.73
N THR A 230 -13.82 -3.40 9.51
CA THR A 230 -13.09 -2.52 10.44
C THR A 230 -12.40 -1.39 9.69
N LEU A 231 -11.63 -1.71 8.64
CA LEU A 231 -10.89 -0.74 7.84
C LEU A 231 -11.85 0.28 7.19
N TRP A 232 -12.92 -0.19 6.54
CA TRP A 232 -13.91 0.68 5.90
C TRP A 232 -14.63 1.58 6.89
N GLY A 233 -15.06 1.01 8.02
CA GLY A 233 -15.75 1.75 9.08
C GLY A 233 -14.86 2.85 9.66
N GLU A 234 -13.58 2.55 9.90
CA GLU A 234 -12.63 3.55 10.33
C GLU A 234 -12.41 4.61 9.25
N LEU A 235 -12.15 4.26 7.99
CA LEU A 235 -11.85 5.24 6.95
C LEU A 235 -13.02 6.14 6.53
N THR A 236 -14.25 5.63 6.61
CA THR A 236 -15.44 6.39 6.17
C THR A 236 -16.17 7.10 7.29
N ARG A 237 -15.71 6.96 8.53
CA ARG A 237 -16.25 7.71 9.68
C ARG A 237 -15.79 9.16 9.60
N VAL A 238 -16.76 10.08 9.63
CA VAL A 238 -16.52 11.51 9.79
C VAL A 238 -16.48 11.83 11.28
N ASP A 239 -15.31 12.15 11.81
CA ASP A 239 -15.14 12.66 13.17
C ASP A 239 -14.93 14.18 13.13
N SER A 240 -15.62 14.91 14.02
CA SER A 240 -15.34 16.32 14.28
C SER A 240 -14.73 16.47 15.65
N PHE A 241 -13.61 17.20 15.72
CA PHE A 241 -12.89 17.46 16.96
C PHE A 241 -12.87 18.95 17.25
N ALA A 242 -13.04 19.33 18.52
CA ALA A 242 -12.77 20.70 18.95
C ALA A 242 -11.25 20.95 19.05
N THR A 243 -10.82 22.20 18.89
CA THR A 243 -9.39 22.59 18.91
C THR A 243 -8.64 22.18 20.19
N ASN A 244 -9.34 22.00 21.31
CA ASN A 244 -8.77 21.57 22.60
C ASN A 244 -8.72 20.05 22.79
N GLU A 245 -9.11 19.26 21.80
CA GLU A 245 -9.12 17.79 21.84
C GLU A 245 -8.02 17.18 20.96
N ARG A 246 -6.79 17.75 20.93
CA ARG A 246 -5.72 17.23 20.06
C ARG A 246 -5.38 15.79 20.37
N TRP A 247 -5.41 15.39 21.64
CA TRP A 247 -5.23 13.99 22.03
C TRP A 247 -6.22 13.02 21.34
N ARG A 248 -7.45 13.45 21.02
CA ARG A 248 -8.44 12.62 20.27
C ARG A 248 -8.10 12.51 18.79
N MET A 249 -7.53 13.57 18.22
CA MET A 249 -6.99 13.55 16.85
C MET A 249 -5.78 12.61 16.78
N ASP A 250 -4.82 12.74 17.72
CA ASP A 250 -3.64 11.87 17.82
C ASP A 250 -4.03 10.39 17.99
N ASP A 251 -5.02 10.12 18.85
CA ASP A 251 -5.57 8.77 19.06
C ASP A 251 -6.26 8.20 17.80
N ARG A 252 -7.00 9.03 17.05
CA ARG A 252 -7.57 8.65 15.75
C ARG A 252 -6.48 8.36 14.72
N ILE A 253 -5.46 9.22 14.61
CA ILE A 253 -4.31 9.01 13.73
C ILE A 253 -3.59 7.71 14.10
N ASN A 254 -3.36 7.46 15.39
CA ASN A 254 -2.74 6.23 15.87
C ASN A 254 -3.54 4.97 15.55
N ARG A 255 -4.88 5.02 15.64
CA ARG A 255 -5.76 3.93 15.18
C ARG A 255 -5.67 3.69 13.68
N LEU A 256 -5.69 4.75 12.87
CA LEU A 256 -5.55 4.62 11.42
C LEU A 256 -4.17 4.04 11.05
N ASN A 257 -3.13 4.48 11.75
CA ASN A 257 -1.77 3.98 11.60
C ASN A 257 -1.62 2.49 11.97
N SER A 258 -2.25 2.04 13.06
CA SER A 258 -2.23 0.62 13.47
C SER A 258 -3.00 -0.28 12.50
N LEU A 259 -3.89 0.32 11.71
CA LEU A 259 -4.62 -0.35 10.64
C LEU A 259 -3.88 -0.35 9.29
N GLY A 260 -2.73 0.32 9.19
CA GLY A 260 -1.91 0.39 7.99
C GLY A 260 -2.24 1.57 7.07
N PHE A 261 -2.99 2.56 7.56
CA PHE A 261 -3.39 3.74 6.79
C PHE A 261 -2.59 4.99 7.17
N ASP A 262 -2.52 5.93 6.23
CA ASP A 262 -2.02 7.29 6.45
C ASP A 262 -3.15 8.26 6.75
N VAL A 263 -2.80 9.40 7.33
CA VAL A 263 -3.62 10.59 7.36
C VAL A 263 -2.94 11.65 6.50
N GLY A 264 -3.35 11.73 5.22
CA GLY A 264 -2.71 12.60 4.25
C GLY A 264 -3.21 14.05 4.28
N GLU A 265 -4.47 14.29 4.65
CA GLU A 265 -5.05 15.63 4.60
C GLU A 265 -5.99 15.91 5.78
N PHE A 266 -5.75 17.05 6.43
CA PHE A 266 -6.63 17.61 7.45
C PHE A 266 -7.44 18.74 6.82
N THR A 267 -8.77 18.61 6.82
CA THR A 267 -9.64 19.73 6.43
C THR A 267 -10.14 20.41 7.69
N MET A 268 -9.70 21.64 7.93
CA MET A 268 -10.15 22.43 9.07
C MET A 268 -11.27 23.38 8.62
N THR A 269 -12.46 23.20 9.18
CA THR A 269 -13.63 24.05 8.95
C THR A 269 -13.96 24.84 10.21
N THR A 270 -13.85 26.17 10.13
CA THR A 270 -14.30 27.06 11.21
C THR A 270 -15.71 27.57 10.89
N ASP A 271 -16.66 27.25 11.76
CA ASP A 271 -18.03 27.76 11.68
C ASP A 271 -18.38 28.60 12.92
N SER A 272 -19.61 29.08 13.00
CA SER A 272 -20.10 29.89 14.12
C SER A 272 -20.18 29.15 15.46
N ALA A 273 -20.04 27.81 15.48
CA ALA A 273 -20.07 26.97 16.67
C ALA A 273 -18.66 26.59 17.16
N GLY A 274 -17.62 26.76 16.33
CA GLY A 274 -16.22 26.58 16.70
C GLY A 274 -15.34 26.20 15.51
N THR A 275 -14.06 25.95 15.77
CA THR A 275 -13.17 25.33 14.78
C THR A 275 -13.28 23.81 14.89
N SER A 276 -13.70 23.17 13.80
CA SER A 276 -13.76 21.71 13.65
C SER A 276 -12.68 21.24 12.69
N VAL A 277 -12.02 20.15 13.01
CA VAL A 277 -11.04 19.49 12.12
C VAL A 277 -11.63 18.17 11.66
N SER A 278 -11.65 17.95 10.35
CA SER A 278 -11.95 16.67 9.71
C SER A 278 -10.66 16.04 9.23
N ILE A 279 -10.56 14.72 9.38
CA ILE A 279 -9.41 13.91 9.00
C ILE A 279 -9.78 13.10 7.78
N GLN A 280 -9.06 13.30 6.67
CA GLN A 280 -9.19 12.47 5.48
C GLN A 280 -8.02 11.47 5.43
N PRO A 281 -8.28 10.18 5.71
CA PRO A 281 -7.24 9.17 5.61
C PRO A 281 -6.87 8.92 4.14
N VAL A 282 -5.59 8.68 3.90
CA VAL A 282 -5.05 8.33 2.59
C VAL A 282 -4.32 7.01 2.73
N VAL A 283 -4.24 6.22 1.66
CA VAL A 283 -3.49 4.97 1.69
C VAL A 283 -2.23 5.15 0.86
N VAL A 284 -1.09 5.08 1.51
CA VAL A 284 0.22 5.23 0.87
C VAL A 284 0.91 3.88 0.77
N ASP A 285 1.83 3.79 -0.19
CA ASP A 285 2.63 2.58 -0.38
C ASP A 285 3.66 2.40 0.75
N ALA A 286 3.99 1.15 1.02
CA ALA A 286 5.29 0.67 1.49
C ALA A 286 6.50 1.62 1.28
N GLY A 287 7.20 2.00 2.36
CA GLY A 287 8.42 2.82 2.28
C GLY A 287 8.17 4.27 1.84
N HIS A 288 6.91 4.70 1.75
CA HIS A 288 6.55 6.06 1.39
C HIS A 288 7.04 7.05 2.45
N TYR A 289 6.82 6.72 3.72
CA TYR A 289 7.10 7.65 4.82
C TYR A 289 8.60 7.86 4.98
N HIS A 290 9.38 6.77 4.98
CA HIS A 290 10.84 6.84 5.02
C HIS A 290 11.36 7.75 3.90
N ARG A 291 10.96 7.52 2.64
CA ARG A 291 11.38 8.34 1.50
C ARG A 291 10.94 9.80 1.62
N GLN A 292 9.74 10.03 2.14
CA GLN A 292 9.19 11.36 2.30
C GLN A 292 9.88 12.15 3.41
N ILE A 293 10.06 11.58 4.60
CA ILE A 293 10.82 12.19 5.69
C ILE A 293 12.25 12.45 5.26
N MET A 294 12.93 11.46 4.66
CA MET A 294 14.30 11.63 4.19
C MET A 294 14.40 12.80 3.19
N ARG A 295 13.43 12.96 2.29
CA ARG A 295 13.37 14.08 1.33
C ARG A 295 13.08 15.44 1.98
N LEU A 296 12.25 15.46 3.04
CA LEU A 296 11.79 16.68 3.70
C LEU A 296 12.79 17.19 4.75
N THR A 297 13.37 16.29 5.54
CA THR A 297 14.18 16.63 6.72
C THR A 297 15.62 16.09 6.66
N GLY A 298 15.89 15.10 5.81
CA GLY A 298 17.19 14.41 5.76
C GLY A 298 17.40 13.38 6.88
N LEU A 299 16.36 13.08 7.66
CA LEU A 299 16.42 12.03 8.68
C LEU A 299 16.26 10.65 8.04
N ASP A 300 17.24 9.79 8.27
CA ASP A 300 17.17 8.36 7.94
C ASP A 300 16.57 7.61 9.14
N VAL A 301 15.33 7.16 8.97
CA VAL A 301 14.49 6.60 10.04
C VAL A 301 13.67 5.42 9.52
N GLU A 302 13.28 4.52 10.42
CA GLU A 302 12.41 3.41 10.05
C GLU A 302 11.01 3.90 9.66
N GLU A 303 10.26 3.10 8.90
CA GLU A 303 8.96 3.50 8.33
C GLU A 303 7.95 3.98 9.38
N ASN A 304 7.90 3.32 10.55
CA ASN A 304 7.01 3.69 11.65
C ASN A 304 7.44 4.99 12.34
N GLN A 305 8.75 5.21 12.48
CA GLN A 305 9.29 6.48 12.99
C GLN A 305 8.97 7.60 12.01
N ALA A 306 9.25 7.38 10.72
CA ALA A 306 8.99 8.34 9.64
C ALA A 306 7.52 8.78 9.61
N ARG A 307 6.59 7.82 9.72
CA ARG A 307 5.16 8.08 9.77
C ARG A 307 4.76 8.99 10.93
N ARG A 308 5.30 8.73 12.12
CA ARG A 308 5.04 9.58 13.30
C ARG A 308 5.60 10.99 13.14
N LEU A 309 6.80 11.14 12.58
CA LEU A 309 7.37 12.47 12.31
C LEU A 309 6.51 13.25 11.31
N LEU A 310 6.01 12.59 10.26
CA LEU A 310 5.11 13.23 9.29
C LEU A 310 3.80 13.71 9.91
N ASN A 311 3.18 12.89 10.77
CA ASN A 311 1.97 13.27 11.48
C ASN A 311 2.18 14.50 12.40
N ASP A 312 3.34 14.60 13.05
CA ASP A 312 3.67 15.75 13.90
C ASP A 312 3.96 17.02 13.05
N ILE A 313 4.57 16.88 11.88
CA ILE A 313 4.74 17.98 10.90
C ILE A 313 3.37 18.48 10.41
N GLU A 314 2.47 17.59 10.03
CA GLU A 314 1.13 17.93 9.56
C GLU A 314 0.29 18.59 10.67
N SER A 315 0.38 18.06 11.89
CA SER A 315 -0.24 18.67 13.06
C SER A 315 0.30 20.08 13.32
N TYR A 316 1.62 20.28 13.19
CA TYR A 316 2.25 21.59 13.28
C TYR A 316 1.79 22.54 12.16
N ARG A 317 1.58 22.03 10.94
CA ARG A 317 1.04 22.77 9.79
C ARG A 317 -0.32 23.39 10.11
N ALA A 318 -1.25 22.54 10.54
CA ALA A 318 -2.63 22.93 10.80
C ALA A 318 -2.74 23.99 11.91
N HIS A 319 -1.93 23.87 12.97
CA HIS A 319 -2.00 24.75 14.14
C HIS A 319 -1.21 26.04 14.00
N SER A 320 -0.15 26.05 13.19
CA SER A 320 0.65 27.26 12.96
C SER A 320 0.03 28.19 11.92
N GLY A 321 -1.14 27.83 11.37
CA GLY A 321 -1.80 28.57 10.29
C GLY A 321 -1.04 28.49 8.97
N LEU A 322 -0.21 27.45 8.79
CA LEU A 322 0.63 27.24 7.60
C LEU A 322 -0.04 26.28 6.61
N THR A 323 -1.37 26.18 6.62
CA THR A 323 -2.13 25.22 5.81
C THR A 323 -1.90 25.40 4.31
N ASP A 324 -1.71 26.65 3.86
CA ASP A 324 -1.44 26.99 2.46
C ASP A 324 0.04 26.85 2.06
N GLU A 325 0.94 26.56 3.01
CA GLU A 325 2.37 26.47 2.75
C GLU A 325 2.78 25.07 2.26
N PRO A 326 3.76 24.98 1.34
CA PRO A 326 4.30 23.70 0.92
C PRO A 326 4.88 22.90 2.09
N LEU A 327 4.58 21.60 2.14
CA LEU A 327 4.99 20.71 3.24
C LEU A 327 6.50 20.73 3.53
N ARG A 328 7.34 20.97 2.50
CA ARG A 328 8.79 21.15 2.66
C ARG A 328 9.14 22.34 3.56
N THR A 329 8.49 23.47 3.38
CA THR A 329 8.70 24.69 4.19
C THR A 329 8.27 24.43 5.63
N VAL A 330 7.11 23.79 5.79
CA VAL A 330 6.56 23.44 7.10
C VAL A 330 7.47 22.47 7.84
N ALA A 331 7.99 21.44 7.16
CA ALA A 331 8.92 20.48 7.74
C ALA A 331 10.22 21.14 8.23
N GLN A 332 10.76 22.12 7.49
CA GLN A 332 11.93 22.90 7.93
C GLN A 332 11.63 23.74 9.17
N SER A 333 10.48 24.42 9.19
CA SER A 333 10.05 25.19 10.36
C SER A 333 9.84 24.30 11.58
N TRP A 334 9.20 23.15 11.39
CA TRP A 334 8.99 22.15 12.44
C TRP A 334 10.32 21.60 12.98
N MET A 335 11.29 21.31 12.10
CA MET A 335 12.64 20.87 12.50
C MET A 335 13.30 21.86 13.46
N LEU A 336 13.31 23.15 13.08
CA LEU A 336 13.96 24.22 13.86
C LEU A 336 13.24 24.56 15.16
N ASN A 337 11.91 24.52 15.17
CA ASN A 337 11.11 25.03 16.29
C ASN A 337 10.62 23.96 17.26
N ILE A 338 10.55 22.70 16.82
CA ILE A 338 9.98 21.60 17.62
C ILE A 338 10.98 20.47 17.79
N PHE A 339 11.49 19.89 16.69
CA PHE A 339 12.34 18.70 16.74
C PHE A 339 13.71 19.00 17.39
N GLU A 340 14.48 19.93 16.84
CA GLU A 340 15.82 20.27 17.33
C GLU A 340 15.83 20.77 18.78
N PRO A 341 14.90 21.64 19.23
CA PRO A 341 14.83 22.04 20.63
C PRO A 341 14.51 20.87 21.57
N SER A 342 13.61 19.97 21.18
CA SER A 342 13.24 18.81 21.99
C SER A 342 14.40 17.84 22.17
N VAL A 343 15.15 17.57 21.10
CA VAL A 343 16.36 16.74 21.15
C VAL A 343 17.50 17.45 21.90
N SER A 344 17.66 18.76 21.73
CA SER A 344 18.73 19.54 22.38
C SER A 344 18.51 19.72 23.89
N ALA A 345 17.26 19.68 24.34
CA ALA A 345 16.89 19.71 25.76
C ALA A 345 17.40 18.51 26.56
N ILE A 346 17.81 17.44 25.89
CA ILE A 346 18.40 16.26 26.52
C ILE A 346 19.76 16.63 27.16
N PRO A 347 19.92 16.39 28.48
CA PRO A 347 21.17 16.67 29.19
C PRO A 347 22.36 15.99 28.54
N VAL A 348 23.51 16.67 28.51
CA VAL A 348 24.72 16.18 27.83
C VAL A 348 25.12 14.77 28.25
N HIS A 349 24.95 14.41 29.53
CA HIS A 349 25.28 13.09 30.07
C HIS A 349 24.32 11.96 29.68
N LEU A 350 23.17 12.28 29.07
CA LEU A 350 22.20 11.32 28.53
C LEU A 350 22.18 11.29 27.00
N ARG A 351 22.93 12.18 26.33
CA ARG A 351 23.03 12.20 24.87
C ARG A 351 23.76 10.95 24.37
N GLY A 352 23.26 10.35 23.29
CA GLY A 352 23.86 9.17 22.67
C GLY A 352 23.33 7.84 23.17
N ARG A 353 22.47 7.82 24.21
CA ARG A 353 21.76 6.61 24.63
C ARG A 353 20.75 6.09 23.61
N LEU A 354 20.25 7.00 22.76
CA LEU A 354 19.33 6.74 21.66
C LEU A 354 19.68 7.62 20.47
N GLN A 355 19.34 7.14 19.27
CA GLN A 355 19.34 7.98 18.08
C GLN A 355 18.32 9.13 18.22
N PRO A 356 18.59 10.33 17.67
CA PRO A 356 17.71 11.50 17.82
C PRO A 356 16.25 11.25 17.42
N ALA A 357 16.03 10.51 16.34
CA ALA A 357 14.69 10.19 15.86
C ALA A 357 13.94 9.23 16.79
N GLU A 358 14.62 8.20 17.31
CA GLU A 358 14.05 7.27 18.29
C GLU A 358 13.73 7.98 19.61
N LEU A 359 14.62 8.86 20.06
CA LEU A 359 14.37 9.68 21.24
C LEU A 359 13.13 10.57 21.07
N TYR A 360 13.00 11.21 19.90
CA TYR A 360 11.84 12.04 19.61
C TYR A 360 10.56 11.20 19.47
N HIS A 361 10.66 10.00 18.91
CA HIS A 361 9.56 9.04 18.82
C HIS A 361 9.00 8.68 20.21
N GLU A 362 9.86 8.27 21.14
CA GLU A 362 9.47 7.93 22.52
C GLU A 362 8.90 9.14 23.27
N LEU A 363 9.44 10.32 23.00
CA LEU A 363 9.00 11.54 23.61
C LEU A 363 7.57 11.93 23.17
N LEU A 364 7.23 11.72 21.89
CA LEU A 364 5.86 11.90 21.40
C LEU A 364 4.90 10.89 22.05
N GLU A 365 5.33 9.63 22.23
CA GLU A 365 4.53 8.61 22.91
C GLU A 365 4.25 8.96 24.37
N HIS A 366 5.29 9.43 25.08
CA HIS A 366 5.15 9.89 26.45
C HIS A 366 4.20 11.08 26.57
N ARG A 367 4.30 12.06 25.65
CA ARG A 367 3.37 13.21 25.60
C ARG A 367 1.92 12.76 25.40
N TRP A 368 1.69 11.81 24.51
CA TRP A 368 0.36 11.26 24.25
C TRP A 368 -0.23 10.61 25.51
N TYR A 369 0.51 9.70 26.15
CA TYR A 369 0.05 9.04 27.39
C TYR A 369 -0.25 10.04 28.51
N MET A 370 0.59 11.07 28.66
CA MET A 370 0.34 12.13 29.65
C MET A 370 -0.91 12.94 29.34
N SER A 371 -1.16 13.25 28.06
CA SER A 371 -2.32 14.04 27.63
C SER A 371 -3.62 13.25 27.77
N GLU A 372 -3.60 11.95 27.44
CA GLU A 372 -4.73 11.04 27.64
C GLU A 372 -5.11 10.96 29.12
N LYS A 373 -4.13 10.71 30.00
CA LYS A 373 -4.35 10.63 31.45
C LYS A 373 -4.85 11.94 32.06
N ALA A 374 -4.42 13.08 31.52
CA ALA A 374 -4.85 14.40 31.97
C ALA A 374 -6.22 14.82 31.42
N GLY A 375 -6.72 14.16 30.36
CA GLY A 375 -7.93 14.55 29.64
C GLY A 375 -7.81 15.87 28.89
N HIS A 376 -6.58 16.38 28.72
CA HIS A 376 -6.27 17.61 27.98
C HIS A 376 -4.83 17.58 27.48
N ASP A 377 -4.51 18.42 26.50
CA ASP A 377 -3.16 18.44 25.93
C ASP A 377 -2.10 18.91 26.93
N VAL A 378 -0.97 18.22 26.92
CA VAL A 378 0.21 18.53 27.71
C VAL A 378 1.29 19.13 26.81
N SER A 379 1.95 20.19 27.29
CA SER A 379 2.95 20.91 26.48
C SER A 379 4.21 20.08 26.22
N MET A 380 4.81 20.28 25.06
CA MET A 380 6.02 19.57 24.64
C MET A 380 7.20 19.76 25.62
N ALA A 381 7.36 20.97 26.17
CA ALA A 381 8.41 21.25 27.14
C ALA A 381 8.21 20.48 28.46
N TYR A 382 6.96 20.37 28.92
CA TYR A 382 6.65 19.62 30.14
C TYR A 382 6.81 18.11 29.93
N SER A 383 6.32 17.57 28.81
CA SER A 383 6.49 16.16 28.49
C SER A 383 7.96 15.78 28.32
N THR A 384 8.77 16.65 27.72
CA THR A 384 10.23 16.45 27.59
C THR A 384 10.92 16.33 28.94
N ARG A 385 10.62 17.24 29.87
CA ARG A 385 11.17 17.17 31.21
C ARG A 385 10.75 15.88 31.94
N SER A 386 9.46 15.54 31.86
CA SER A 386 8.93 14.32 32.48
C SER A 386 9.55 13.05 31.88
N TYR A 387 9.74 13.00 30.56
CA TYR A 387 10.36 11.88 29.87
C TYR A 387 11.83 11.68 30.31
N ILE A 388 12.60 12.78 30.41
CA ILE A 388 13.98 12.73 30.89
C ILE A 388 14.05 12.16 32.32
N GLU A 389 13.20 12.69 33.21
CA GLU A 389 13.22 12.36 34.64
C GLU A 389 12.68 10.95 34.94
N GLN A 390 11.72 10.44 34.15
CA GLN A 390 11.00 9.20 34.46
C GLN A 390 11.40 8.01 33.58
N ILE A 391 11.92 8.24 32.37
CA ILE A 391 12.17 7.18 31.40
C ILE A 391 13.64 7.17 30.97
N LEU A 392 14.13 8.26 30.37
CA LEU A 392 15.44 8.28 29.71
C LEU A 392 16.60 8.03 30.69
N ILE A 393 16.50 8.53 31.93
CA ILE A 393 17.54 8.33 32.96
C ILE A 393 17.76 6.85 33.31
N HIS A 394 16.73 6.02 33.17
CA HIS A 394 16.77 4.59 33.48
C HIS A 394 17.17 3.71 32.29
N ARG A 395 17.28 4.26 31.08
CA ARG A 395 17.64 3.47 29.90
C ARG A 395 19.13 3.11 29.84
N PRO A 396 19.49 1.90 29.38
CA PRO A 396 20.86 1.54 29.04
C PRO A 396 21.40 2.40 27.89
N ASP A 397 22.73 2.51 27.77
CA ASP A 397 23.37 3.22 26.67
C ASP A 397 23.48 2.31 25.44
N GLU A 398 22.71 2.57 24.37
CA GLU A 398 22.75 1.77 23.13
C GLU A 398 24.13 1.78 22.47
N ARG A 399 24.90 2.86 22.58
CA ARG A 399 26.28 2.91 22.03
C ARG A 399 27.22 1.95 22.75
N ALA A 400 27.00 1.71 24.04
CA ALA A 400 27.78 0.74 24.80
C ALA A 400 27.44 -0.70 24.38
N LEU A 401 26.18 -0.96 23.99
CA LEU A 401 25.71 -2.27 23.52
C LEU A 401 26.18 -2.58 22.09
N LEU A 402 26.07 -1.64 21.16
CA LEU A 402 26.50 -1.81 19.76
C LEU A 402 28.01 -2.05 19.61
N ASN A 403 28.84 -1.46 20.47
CA ASN A 403 30.30 -1.67 20.48
C ASN A 403 30.74 -2.95 21.19
N SER A 404 29.85 -3.66 21.89
CA SER A 404 30.16 -4.87 22.66
C SER A 404 29.80 -6.18 21.96
N GLY A 405 29.22 -6.11 20.74
CA GLY A 405 28.84 -7.27 19.93
C GLY A 405 29.78 -7.58 18.76
N GLY A 406 30.95 -6.96 18.71
CA GLY A 406 31.96 -7.17 17.67
C GLY A 406 33.33 -7.44 18.27
N ASP A 407 33.50 -8.62 18.86
CA ASP A 407 34.78 -9.30 19.09
C ASP A 407 34.63 -10.80 18.77
#